data_AF-A0A0F9VYY7-F1
#
_entry.id   AF-A0A0F9VYY7-F1
#
_cell.length_a   1.000
_cell.length_b   1.000
_cell.length_c   1.000
_cell.angle_alpha   90.00
_cell.angle_beta   90.00
_cell.angle_gamma   90.00
#
_symmetry.space_group_name_H-M   'P 1'
#
loop_
_entity.id
_entity.type
_entity.pdbx_description
1 polymer ?
#
loop_
_entity_poly.entity_id
_entity_poly.type
_entity_poly.pdbx_seq_one_letter_code
_entity_poly.pdbx_strand_id
1 'polypeptide(L)' 'MDTRESKTSEEEKEHVIHQRIPEDFDKANPQLQPEAKKPPSGLHKLLPIVIIVLGVIVAGIVIMGIGNSGG' A
#
# COMPACT_ATOMS: atom_id res chain seq x y z
N MET A 1 23.48 34.60 -20.24
CA MET A 1 22.68 34.50 -19.01
C MET A 1 23.68 34.43 -17.87
N ASP A 2 23.86 35.53 -17.15
CA ASP A 2 24.87 35.67 -16.10
C ASP A 2 24.45 34.94 -14.83
N THR A 3 25.11 33.83 -14.52
CA THR A 3 24.83 33.00 -13.32
C THR A 3 25.64 33.46 -12.09
N ARG A 4 25.87 34.77 -11.92
CA ARG A 4 26.71 35.32 -10.84
C ARG A 4 25.94 36.02 -9.71
N GLU A 5 24.65 35.74 -9.55
CA GLU A 5 23.93 36.10 -8.34
C GLU A 5 23.88 34.90 -7.39
N SER A 6 24.99 34.71 -6.67
CA SER A 6 25.08 33.80 -5.53
C SER A 6 24.16 34.32 -4.43
N LYS A 7 22.92 33.86 -4.45
CA LYS A 7 21.94 34.05 -3.38
C LYS A 7 22.56 33.60 -2.05
N THR A 8 22.40 34.41 -1.01
CA THR A 8 22.98 34.15 0.31
C THR A 8 22.47 32.81 0.86
N SER A 9 23.21 32.14 1.76
CA SER A 9 22.84 30.81 2.26
C SER A 9 21.47 30.74 2.95
N GLU A 10 20.89 31.88 3.34
CA GLU A 10 19.50 31.97 3.82
C GLU A 10 18.49 31.90 2.67
N GLU A 11 18.76 32.61 1.57
CA GLU A 11 17.90 32.64 0.40
C GLU A 11 17.94 31.30 -0.36
N GLU A 12 19.06 30.57 -0.32
CA GLU A 12 19.15 29.20 -0.81
C GLU A 12 18.29 28.22 0.02
N LYS A 13 18.25 28.40 1.35
CA LYS A 13 17.39 27.59 2.23
C LYS A 13 15.91 27.85 1.99
N GLU A 14 15.50 29.11 1.88
CA GLU A 14 14.11 29.45 1.55
C GLU A 14 13.73 28.88 0.18
N HIS A 15 14.61 29.00 -0.82
CA HIS A 15 14.34 28.45 -2.15
C HIS A 15 14.18 26.93 -2.13
N VAL A 16 14.99 26.20 -1.34
CA VAL A 16 14.83 24.75 -1.14
C VAL A 16 13.53 24.41 -0.41
N ILE A 17 13.12 25.20 0.59
CA ILE A 17 11.87 24.96 1.32
C ILE A 17 10.66 25.19 0.41
N HIS A 18 10.64 26.29 -0.34
CA HIS A 18 9.59 26.60 -1.30
C HIS A 18 9.53 25.63 -2.48
N GLN A 19 10.64 24.98 -2.84
CA GLN A 19 10.65 23.90 -3.84
C GLN A 19 10.16 22.55 -3.28
N ARG A 20 10.33 22.32 -1.97
CA ARG A 20 10.01 21.03 -1.34
C ARG A 20 8.52 20.87 -1.07
N ILE A 21 7.81 21.98 -0.87
CA ILE A 21 6.37 22.01 -0.64
C ILE A 21 5.71 22.46 -1.95
N PRO A 22 4.84 21.64 -2.56
CA PRO A 22 4.07 22.06 -3.72
C PRO A 22 3.29 23.36 -3.44
N GLU A 23 3.19 24.25 -4.42
CA GLU A 23 2.48 25.54 -4.28
C GLU A 23 1.02 25.38 -3.81
N ASP A 24 0.46 24.21 -4.09
CA ASP A 24 -0.90 23.78 -3.84
C ASP A 24 -1.02 22.81 -2.65
N PHE A 25 0.01 22.67 -1.81
CA PHE A 25 -0.01 21.80 -0.61
C PHE A 25 -1.20 22.08 0.32
N ASP A 26 -1.51 23.35 0.61
CA ASP A 26 -2.63 23.75 1.49
C ASP A 26 -4.01 23.59 0.82
N LYS A 27 -4.04 23.52 -0.51
CA LYS A 27 -5.27 23.34 -1.31
C LYS A 27 -5.46 21.89 -1.76
N ALA A 28 -4.42 21.07 -1.65
CA ALA A 28 -4.46 19.67 -2.00
C ALA A 28 -5.50 19.00 -1.11
N ASN A 29 -6.41 18.26 -1.74
CA ASN A 29 -7.40 17.48 -1.01
C ASN A 29 -7.13 15.99 -1.28
N PRO A 30 -6.22 15.34 -0.52
CA PRO A 30 -5.77 13.98 -0.80
C PRO A 30 -6.92 12.97 -0.92
N GLN A 31 -8.01 13.19 -0.18
CA GLN A 31 -9.19 12.33 -0.20
C GLN A 31 -9.99 12.38 -1.51
N LEU A 32 -9.82 13.43 -2.32
CA LEU A 32 -10.50 13.54 -3.62
C LEU A 32 -9.72 12.86 -4.75
N GLN A 33 -8.48 12.43 -4.50
CA GLN A 33 -7.65 11.77 -5.49
C GLN A 33 -8.27 10.46 -5.97
N PRO A 34 -8.23 10.15 -7.29
CA PRO A 34 -8.74 8.90 -7.84
C PRO A 34 -8.19 7.65 -7.14
N GLU A 35 -6.92 7.69 -6.75
CA GLU A 35 -6.20 6.60 -6.07
C GLU A 35 -6.76 6.34 -4.67
N ALA A 36 -7.13 7.41 -3.94
CA ALA A 36 -7.74 7.31 -2.61
C ALA A 36 -9.16 6.72 -2.67
N LYS A 37 -9.85 6.87 -3.81
CA LYS A 37 -11.19 6.31 -4.05
C LYS A 37 -11.13 4.86 -4.54
N LYS A 38 -9.94 4.33 -4.84
CA LYS A 38 -9.80 2.97 -5.36
C LYS A 38 -10.18 1.97 -4.25
N PRO A 39 -11.24 1.15 -4.45
CA PRO A 39 -11.58 0.13 -3.47
C PRO A 39 -10.42 -0.87 -3.36
N PRO A 40 -10.16 -1.42 -2.16
CA PRO A 40 -9.11 -2.41 -1.98
C PRO A 40 -9.38 -3.60 -2.90
N SER A 41 -8.36 -4.02 -3.66
CA SER A 41 -8.48 -5.12 -4.62
C SER A 41 -8.89 -6.39 -3.90
N GLY A 42 -9.84 -7.16 -4.42
CA GLY A 42 -10.41 -8.35 -3.75
C GLY A 42 -9.41 -9.47 -3.40
N LEU A 43 -8.13 -9.34 -3.76
CA LEU A 43 -7.07 -10.29 -3.49
C LEU A 43 -6.89 -10.58 -1.99
N HIS A 44 -7.05 -9.58 -1.12
CA HIS A 44 -6.99 -9.79 0.34
C HIS A 44 -8.13 -10.69 0.86
N LYS A 45 -9.26 -10.79 0.14
CA LYS A 45 -10.36 -11.69 0.47
C LYS A 45 -10.09 -13.14 0.07
N LEU A 46 -9.14 -13.39 -0.82
CA LEU A 46 -8.78 -14.75 -1.23
C LEU A 46 -7.99 -15.50 -0.15
N LEU A 47 -7.18 -14.79 0.64
CA LEU A 47 -6.38 -15.39 1.71
C LEU A 47 -7.22 -16.22 2.71
N PRO A 48 -8.29 -15.69 3.33
CA PRO A 48 -9.12 -16.49 4.24
C PRO A 48 -9.84 -17.65 3.52
N ILE A 49 -10.26 -17.47 2.26
CA ILE A 49 -10.91 -18.53 1.47
C ILE A 49 -9.95 -19.71 1.27
N VAL A 50 -8.70 -19.43 0.88
CA VAL A 50 -7.67 -20.46 0.67
C VAL A 50 -7.40 -21.22 1.97
N ILE A 51 -7.30 -20.51 3.10
CA ILE A 51 -7.08 -21.15 4.42
C ILE A 51 -8.21 -22.12 4.76
N ILE A 52 -9.47 -21.70 4.55
CA ILE A 52 -10.63 -22.56 4.81
C ILE A 52 -10.61 -23.79 3.91
N VAL A 53 -10.37 -23.61 2.61
CA VAL A 53 -10.32 -24.72 1.65
C VAL A 53 -9.21 -25.72 2.00
N LEU A 54 -8.01 -25.22 2.32
CA LEU A 54 -6.90 -26.09 2.75
C LEU A 54 -7.26 -26.85 4.02
N GLY A 55 -7.87 -26.18 5.00
CA GLY A 55 -8.30 -26.78 6.25
C GLY A 55 -9.28 -27.93 6.04
N VAL A 56 -10.27 -27.75 5.16
CA VAL A 56 -11.25 -28.79 4.82
C VAL A 56 -10.59 -29.98 4.13
N ILE A 57 -9.67 -29.73 3.19
CA ILE A 57 -8.96 -30.81 2.48
C ILE A 57 -8.12 -31.63 3.46
N VAL A 58 -7.33 -30.97 4.31
CA VAL A 58 -6.48 -31.65 5.31
C VAL A 58 -7.34 -32.43 6.30
N ALA A 59 -8.42 -31.83 6.81
CA ALA A 59 -9.35 -32.51 7.71
C ALA A 59 -9.97 -33.75 7.05
N GLY A 60 -10.40 -33.65 5.78
CA GLY A 60 -10.93 -34.78 5.02
C GLY A 60 -9.93 -35.91 4.86
N ILE A 61 -8.67 -35.59 4.52
CA ILE A 61 -7.59 -36.58 4.40
C ILE A 61 -7.31 -37.25 5.75
N VAL A 62 -7.27 -36.49 6.84
CA VAL A 62 -7.02 -37.03 8.19
C VAL A 62 -8.17 -37.96 8.62
N ILE A 63 -9.42 -37.55 8.43
CA ILE A 63 -10.59 -38.36 8.76
C ILE A 63 -10.63 -39.64 7.94
N MET A 64 -10.38 -39.55 6.63
CA MET A 64 -10.36 -40.71 5.73
C MET A 64 -9.18 -41.64 6.03
N GLY A 65 -8.01 -41.09 6.34
CA GLY A 65 -6.80 -41.86 6.66
C GLY A 65 -6.90 -42.60 8.00
N ILE A 66 -7.43 -41.96 9.04
CA ILE A 66 -7.64 -42.58 10.36
C ILE A 66 -8.78 -43.62 10.29
N GLY A 67 -9.82 -43.38 9.49
CA GLY A 67 -10.90 -44.34 9.26
C GLY A 67 -10.46 -45.61 8.52
N ASN A 68 -9.40 -45.53 7.72
CA ASN A 68 -8.92 -46.64 6.89
C ASN A 68 -7.77 -47.44 7.53
N SER A 69 -7.23 -47.02 8.68
CA SER A 69 -6.18 -47.71 9.44
C SER A 69 -6.70 -48.54 10.63
N GLY A 70 -8.03 -48.71 10.73
CA GLY A 70 -8.70 -49.43 11.82
C GLY A 70 -9.22 -50.82 11.45
N GLY A 71 -8.57 -51.53 10.51
CA GLY A 71 -8.91 -52.89 10.09
C GLY A 71 -7.72 -53.83 10.22
#